data_AF-A0A7I8C1T5-F1
#
_entry.id   AF-A0A7I8C1T5-F1
#
_cell.length_a   1.000
_cell.length_b   1.000
_cell.length_c   1.000
_cell.angle_alpha   90.00
_cell.angle_beta   90.00
_cell.angle_gamma   90.00
#
_symmetry.space_group_name_H-M   'P 1'
#
loop_
_entity.id
_entity.type
_entity.pdbx_description
1 polymer ?
#
loop_
_entity_poly.entity_id
_entity_poly.type
_entity_poly.pdbx_seq_one_letter_code
_entity_poly.pdbx_strand_id
1 'polypeptide(L)'
;MSMDQGRRPTTLNTPSPYFHALDVPNAPQVCDQSADVIPAGTSILLATLDTFSSTLLPPGAYTPTKASGERAIADRFADRIQDMFVTIDNVPVNDIESYRVSTDRITFTAAFRWVFGLPEQIYGTGTGVADGYYLMLRPLPPGPHTIHYGGRFHYLAGDFGPGIPPPDYAVDVTLLVTIGP
;
A
#
# COMPACT_ATOMS: atom_id res chain seq x y z
N MET A 1 6.88 7.18 17.25
CA MET A 1 6.31 8.53 17.06
C MET A 1 4.85 8.29 16.72
N SER A 2 3.94 8.57 17.65
CA SER A 2 2.52 8.22 17.53
C SER A 2 1.94 8.95 16.32
N MET A 3 1.54 8.22 15.26
CA MET A 3 0.72 8.81 14.23
C MET A 3 -0.70 8.91 14.76
N ASP A 4 -1.24 10.12 14.75
CA ASP A 4 -2.62 10.43 15.10
C ASP A 4 -3.59 9.59 14.25
N GLN A 5 -4.48 8.83 14.92
CA GLN A 5 -5.54 8.02 14.33
C GLN A 5 -6.77 8.86 13.91
N GLY A 6 -6.63 10.18 13.82
CA GLY A 6 -7.65 11.08 13.31
C GLY A 6 -7.81 11.05 11.78
N ARG A 7 -9.06 10.91 11.33
CA ARG A 7 -9.59 11.12 9.97
C ARG A 7 -8.75 12.12 9.15
N ARG A 8 -8.02 11.64 8.13
CA ARG A 8 -7.20 12.48 7.23
C ARG A 8 -7.99 12.86 5.97
N PRO A 9 -8.21 14.15 5.67
CA PRO A 9 -8.74 14.60 4.39
C PRO A 9 -7.66 14.49 3.29
N THR A 10 -8.02 13.98 2.11
CA THR A 10 -7.14 13.91 0.93
C THR A 10 -7.52 14.98 -0.09
N THR A 11 -6.60 15.89 -0.44
CA THR A 11 -6.82 16.94 -1.45
C THR A 11 -6.44 16.47 -2.88
N LEU A 12 -7.30 16.80 -3.85
CA LEU A 12 -7.45 16.16 -5.17
C LEU A 12 -6.48 16.57 -6.30
N ASN A 13 -5.36 17.26 -6.04
CA ASN A 13 -4.53 17.80 -7.14
C ASN A 13 -3.60 16.79 -7.83
N THR A 14 -3.70 15.51 -7.48
CA THR A 14 -3.09 14.38 -8.17
C THR A 14 -4.03 13.19 -8.03
N PRO A 15 -4.15 12.28 -9.01
CA PRO A 15 -4.74 10.96 -8.75
C PRO A 15 -3.87 10.29 -7.68
N SER A 16 -4.26 10.47 -6.42
CA SER A 16 -3.47 9.95 -5.31
C SER A 16 -3.76 8.47 -5.24
N PRO A 17 -2.78 7.58 -5.43
CA PRO A 17 -2.94 6.23 -4.94
C PRO A 17 -3.28 6.33 -3.45
N TYR A 18 -4.31 5.62 -3.00
CA TYR A 18 -4.53 5.44 -1.56
C TYR A 18 -3.45 4.50 -1.07
N PHE A 19 -2.58 5.01 -0.20
CA PHE A 19 -1.44 4.29 0.35
C PHE A 19 -1.56 4.26 1.87
N HIS A 20 -1.47 3.06 2.46
CA HIS A 20 -1.37 2.88 3.89
C HIS A 20 0.03 2.33 4.22
N ALA A 21 0.77 3.05 5.06
CA ALA A 21 2.03 2.57 5.61
C ALA A 21 1.76 1.65 6.81
N LEU A 22 2.41 0.49 6.88
CA LEU A 22 2.36 -0.35 8.08
C LEU A 22 2.86 0.45 9.30
N ASP A 23 2.08 0.42 10.39
CA ASP A 23 2.43 1.06 11.67
C ASP A 23 2.82 0.00 12.72
N VAL A 24 2.22 -0.02 13.91
CA VAL A 24 2.64 -0.89 15.02
C VAL A 24 2.39 -2.38 14.67
N PRO A 25 3.42 -3.24 14.69
CA PRO A 25 3.25 -4.68 14.46
C PRO A 25 2.37 -5.33 15.54
N ASN A 26 1.70 -6.44 15.17
CA ASN A 26 0.88 -7.27 16.05
C ASN A 26 -0.34 -6.56 16.67
N ALA A 27 -0.81 -5.48 16.05
CA ALA A 27 -2.09 -4.83 16.34
C ALA A 27 -2.86 -4.61 15.03
N PRO A 28 -4.19 -4.85 14.99
CA PRO A 28 -5.01 -4.51 13.82
C PRO A 28 -4.86 -3.03 13.48
N GLN A 29 -4.44 -2.74 12.25
CA GLN A 29 -4.39 -1.39 11.74
C GLN A 29 -5.75 -1.05 11.14
N VAL A 30 -6.57 -0.31 11.89
CA VAL A 30 -7.86 0.19 11.43
C VAL A 30 -7.69 1.62 10.95
N CYS A 31 -8.03 1.87 9.69
CA CYS A 31 -7.96 3.22 9.10
C CYS A 31 -9.25 3.55 8.33
N ASP A 32 -10.05 4.45 8.90
CA ASP A 32 -11.21 5.02 8.21
C ASP A 32 -10.78 6.30 7.48
N GLN A 33 -10.86 6.29 6.15
CA GLN A 33 -10.49 7.42 5.32
C GLN A 33 -11.70 7.94 4.54
N SER A 34 -11.76 9.26 4.34
CA SER A 34 -12.79 9.88 3.51
C SER A 34 -12.17 10.82 2.49
N ALA A 35 -12.57 10.68 1.23
CA ALA A 35 -12.17 11.55 0.13
C ALA A 35 -13.19 12.68 -0.09
N ASP A 36 -12.78 13.74 -0.78
CA ASP A 36 -13.73 14.66 -1.42
C ASP A 36 -14.50 13.93 -2.54
N VAL A 37 -15.50 14.60 -3.13
CA VAL A 37 -16.32 14.02 -4.19
C VAL A 37 -15.45 13.61 -5.40
N ILE A 38 -15.40 12.30 -5.67
CA ILE A 38 -14.75 11.72 -6.84
C ILE A 38 -15.67 11.96 -8.05
N PRO A 39 -15.21 12.55 -9.17
CA PRO A 39 -16.06 12.79 -10.33
C PRO A 39 -16.69 11.50 -10.88
N ALA A 40 -17.94 11.59 -11.36
CA ALA A 40 -18.61 10.48 -12.02
C ALA A 40 -17.77 9.93 -13.20
N GLY A 41 -17.81 8.62 -13.40
CA GLY A 41 -17.02 7.96 -14.45
C GLY A 41 -15.54 7.74 -14.11
N THR A 42 -15.08 8.17 -12.92
CA THR A 42 -13.70 7.93 -12.48
C THR A 42 -13.52 6.52 -11.96
N SER A 43 -12.52 5.80 -12.47
CA SER A 43 -12.10 4.51 -11.92
C SER A 43 -11.22 4.72 -10.68
N ILE A 44 -11.31 3.80 -9.71
CA ILE A 44 -10.52 3.86 -8.48
C ILE A 44 -9.48 2.75 -8.53
N LEU A 45 -8.20 3.10 -8.41
CA LEU A 45 -7.12 2.14 -8.18
C LEU A 45 -6.96 1.93 -6.67
N LEU A 46 -7.17 0.69 -6.23
CA LEU A 46 -6.89 0.25 -4.87
C LEU A 46 -5.57 -0.53 -4.86
N ALA A 47 -4.54 0.04 -4.25
CA ALA A 47 -3.37 -0.72 -3.81
C ALA A 47 -3.73 -1.37 -2.48
N THR A 48 -4.20 -2.62 -2.51
CA THR A 48 -4.76 -3.26 -1.32
C THR A 48 -3.69 -3.58 -0.30
N LEU A 49 -2.82 -4.54 -0.62
CA LEU A 49 -1.56 -4.79 0.07
C LEU A 49 -0.48 -4.90 -1.00
N ASP A 50 0.57 -4.11 -0.86
CA ASP A 50 1.72 -4.16 -1.75
C ASP A 50 3.03 -3.95 -1.01
N THR A 51 4.11 -4.28 -1.71
CA THR A 51 5.47 -4.07 -1.24
C THR A 51 6.28 -3.46 -2.37
N PHE A 52 7.32 -2.73 -1.99
CA PHE A 52 8.26 -2.21 -2.96
C PHE A 52 9.67 -2.25 -2.39
N SER A 53 10.63 -2.21 -3.30
CA SER A 53 12.03 -2.00 -2.98
C SER A 53 12.58 -0.91 -3.90
N SER A 54 13.49 -0.09 -3.38
CA SER A 54 14.09 1.01 -4.11
C SER A 54 15.52 1.25 -3.69
N THR A 55 16.36 1.70 -4.64
CA THR A 55 17.72 2.19 -4.37
C THR A 55 17.78 3.39 -3.41
N LEU A 56 16.67 4.08 -3.16
CA LEU A 56 16.65 5.23 -2.24
C LEU A 56 16.34 4.83 -0.80
N LEU A 57 15.84 3.62 -0.53
CA LEU A 57 15.50 3.19 0.83
C LEU A 57 16.76 3.13 1.71
N PRO A 58 16.66 3.39 3.03
CA PRO A 58 17.79 3.29 3.95
C PRO A 58 18.22 1.82 4.10
N PRO A 59 19.50 1.53 4.37
CA PRO A 59 19.96 0.15 4.54
C PRO A 59 19.08 -0.66 5.51
N GLY A 60 18.60 -1.83 5.08
CA GLY A 60 17.66 -2.65 5.85
C GLY A 60 17.05 -3.78 5.03
N ALA A 61 16.09 -4.49 5.64
CA ALA A 61 15.48 -5.69 5.05
C ALA A 61 14.78 -5.43 3.70
N TYR A 62 14.25 -4.22 3.49
CA TYR A 62 13.55 -3.78 2.28
C TYR A 62 14.46 -3.13 1.23
N THR A 63 15.75 -3.01 1.52
CA THR A 63 16.68 -2.22 0.70
C THR A 63 17.70 -3.12 0.03
N PRO A 64 17.83 -3.04 -1.30
CA PRO A 64 18.75 -3.89 -2.01
C PRO A 64 20.15 -3.26 -2.00
N THR A 65 21.19 -4.09 -1.94
CA THR A 65 22.58 -3.62 -2.02
C THR A 65 22.96 -3.14 -3.43
N LYS A 66 22.19 -3.53 -4.45
CA LYS A 66 22.31 -3.13 -5.86
C LYS A 66 20.92 -3.10 -6.49
N ALA A 67 20.67 -2.25 -7.48
CA ALA A 67 19.36 -2.16 -8.16
C ALA A 67 18.82 -3.52 -8.67
N SER A 68 19.69 -4.43 -9.11
CA SER A 68 19.30 -5.79 -9.52
C SER A 68 18.63 -6.63 -8.41
N GLY A 69 18.74 -6.22 -7.15
CA GLY A 69 18.12 -6.87 -5.99
C GLY A 69 16.72 -6.36 -5.63
N GLU A 70 16.25 -5.25 -6.22
CA GLU A 70 14.94 -4.66 -5.89
C GLU A 70 13.80 -5.67 -6.10
N ARG A 71 13.83 -6.36 -7.24
CA ARG A 71 12.80 -7.34 -7.62
C ARG A 71 12.68 -8.47 -6.59
N ALA A 72 13.81 -9.08 -6.24
CA ALA A 72 13.85 -10.19 -5.29
C ALA A 72 13.32 -9.80 -3.89
N ILE A 73 13.56 -8.56 -3.47
CA ILE A 73 13.04 -8.06 -2.20
C ILE A 73 11.52 -7.84 -2.27
N ALA A 74 11.03 -7.18 -3.33
CA ALA A 74 9.59 -6.97 -3.53
C ALA A 74 8.85 -8.32 -3.63
N ASP A 75 9.37 -9.28 -4.41
CA ASP A 75 8.79 -10.63 -4.53
C ASP A 75 8.68 -11.30 -3.17
N ARG A 76 9.81 -11.34 -2.45
CA ARG A 76 9.93 -12.05 -1.18
C ARG A 76 8.89 -11.58 -0.17
N PHE A 77 8.60 -10.28 -0.13
CA PHE A 77 7.64 -9.71 0.82
C PHE A 77 6.21 -9.71 0.30
N ALA A 78 5.98 -9.57 -1.00
CA ALA A 78 4.67 -9.78 -1.61
C ALA A 78 4.18 -11.23 -1.43
N ASP A 79 5.09 -12.21 -1.46
CA ASP A 79 4.80 -13.63 -1.15
C ASP A 79 4.31 -13.85 0.29
N ARG A 80 4.41 -12.84 1.16
CA ARG A 80 3.96 -12.90 2.56
C ARG A 80 2.57 -12.34 2.79
N ILE A 81 1.94 -11.82 1.74
CA ILE A 81 0.57 -11.33 1.81
C ILE A 81 -0.38 -12.52 1.86
N GLN A 82 -1.27 -12.52 2.85
CA GLN A 82 -2.24 -13.59 3.10
C GLN A 82 -3.59 -13.01 3.56
N ASP A 83 -4.61 -13.88 3.57
CA ASP A 83 -5.95 -13.62 4.12
C ASP A 83 -6.59 -12.32 3.63
N MET A 84 -6.41 -12.02 2.34
CA MET A 84 -6.93 -10.79 1.77
C MET A 84 -8.45 -10.79 1.70
N PHE A 85 -9.01 -9.60 1.86
CA PHE A 85 -10.43 -9.36 1.67
C PHE A 85 -10.64 -8.01 1.01
N VAL A 86 -11.71 -7.92 0.21
CA VAL A 86 -12.21 -6.67 -0.37
C VAL A 86 -13.73 -6.79 -0.47
N THR A 87 -14.46 -5.79 0.02
CA THR A 87 -15.89 -5.61 -0.20
C THR A 87 -16.19 -4.20 -0.69
N ILE A 88 -17.17 -4.08 -1.57
CA ILE A 88 -17.69 -2.81 -2.09
C ILE A 88 -19.18 -2.81 -1.78
N ASP A 89 -19.64 -1.89 -0.94
CA ASP A 89 -21.00 -1.82 -0.43
C ASP A 89 -21.49 -3.18 0.12
N ASN A 90 -20.61 -3.85 0.88
CA ASN A 90 -20.79 -5.20 1.44
C ASN A 90 -20.87 -6.34 0.41
N VAL A 91 -20.60 -6.07 -0.88
CA VAL A 91 -20.47 -7.11 -1.91
C VAL A 91 -19.01 -7.55 -1.99
N PRO A 92 -18.69 -8.84 -1.76
CA PRO A 92 -17.32 -9.33 -1.82
C PRO A 92 -16.79 -9.29 -3.26
N VAL A 93 -15.54 -8.86 -3.41
CA VAL A 93 -14.77 -9.09 -4.63
C VAL A 93 -14.16 -10.48 -4.53
N ASN A 94 -14.45 -11.34 -5.51
CA ASN A 94 -13.90 -12.69 -5.57
C ASN A 94 -12.58 -12.72 -6.34
N ASP A 95 -11.84 -13.82 -6.20
CA ASP A 95 -10.59 -14.11 -6.92
C ASP A 95 -9.55 -12.99 -6.78
N ILE A 96 -9.43 -12.43 -5.57
CA ILE A 96 -8.56 -11.28 -5.30
C ILE A 96 -7.10 -11.62 -5.63
N GLU A 97 -6.72 -12.89 -5.47
CA GLU A 97 -5.38 -13.38 -5.78
C GLU A 97 -5.01 -13.25 -7.27
N SER A 98 -6.00 -13.19 -8.17
CA SER A 98 -5.79 -12.99 -9.60
C SER A 98 -5.32 -11.57 -9.96
N TYR A 99 -5.39 -10.65 -9.00
CA TYR A 99 -5.01 -9.25 -9.15
C TYR A 99 -3.60 -8.95 -8.61
N ARG A 100 -2.75 -9.96 -8.42
CA ARG A 100 -1.33 -9.73 -8.14
C ARG A 100 -0.65 -9.15 -9.37
N VAL A 101 0.00 -8.00 -9.20
CA VAL A 101 0.75 -7.33 -10.27
C VAL A 101 2.14 -7.00 -9.76
N SER A 102 3.15 -7.40 -10.52
CA SER A 102 4.52 -6.93 -10.35
C SER A 102 4.79 -5.84 -11.38
N THR A 103 5.43 -4.75 -10.95
CA THR A 103 5.82 -3.67 -11.87
C THR A 103 7.13 -4.02 -12.57
N ASP A 104 7.32 -3.46 -13.77
CA ASP A 104 8.68 -3.27 -14.27
C ASP A 104 9.48 -2.37 -13.33
N ARG A 105 10.81 -2.39 -13.48
CA ARG A 105 11.67 -1.45 -12.76
C ARG A 105 11.47 -0.05 -13.32
N ILE A 106 10.96 0.84 -12.48
CA ILE A 106 10.71 2.24 -12.84
C ILE A 106 11.86 3.12 -12.34
N THR A 107 12.15 4.17 -13.11
CA THR A 107 13.00 5.28 -12.67
C THR A 107 12.09 6.40 -12.21
N PHE A 108 12.36 6.97 -11.04
CA PHE A 108 11.58 8.08 -10.50
C PHE A 108 12.48 9.09 -9.78
N THR A 109 11.93 10.27 -9.52
CA THR A 109 12.59 11.30 -8.71
C THR A 109 11.74 11.55 -7.46
N ALA A 110 12.26 11.15 -6.31
CA ALA A 110 11.64 11.39 -5.02
C ALA A 110 11.84 12.85 -4.59
N ALA A 111 10.75 13.51 -4.20
CA ALA A 111 10.82 14.78 -3.50
C ALA A 111 11.47 14.61 -2.12
N PHE A 112 12.03 15.70 -1.58
CA PHE A 112 12.51 15.69 -0.21
C PHE A 112 11.36 15.37 0.75
N ARG A 113 11.53 14.34 1.60
CA ARG A 113 10.49 13.80 2.50
C ARG A 113 9.26 13.19 1.79
N TRP A 114 9.45 12.60 0.60
CA TRP A 114 8.39 11.95 -0.19
C TRP A 114 7.53 10.92 0.55
N VAL A 115 8.12 9.97 1.29
CA VAL A 115 7.36 8.91 1.98
C VAL A 115 8.11 8.46 3.24
N PHE A 116 7.36 8.20 4.32
CA PHE A 116 7.82 7.77 5.65
C PHE A 116 8.54 8.76 6.58
N GLY A 117 8.70 10.03 6.20
CA GLY A 117 9.28 11.05 7.11
C GLY A 117 10.69 10.72 7.63
N LEU A 118 11.39 9.81 6.96
CA LEU A 118 12.71 9.30 7.32
C LEU A 118 13.81 10.37 7.11
N PRO A 119 14.98 10.25 7.78
CA PRO A 119 16.05 11.25 7.72
C PRO A 119 16.62 11.47 6.31
N GLU A 120 17.37 12.58 6.17
CA GLU A 120 17.87 13.31 4.97
C GLU A 120 18.54 12.51 3.81
N GLN A 121 18.13 11.29 3.47
CA GLN A 121 18.80 10.47 2.45
C GLN A 121 17.86 9.79 1.45
N ILE A 122 16.55 10.03 1.54
CA ILE A 122 15.56 9.37 0.67
C ILE A 122 14.93 10.41 -0.28
N TYR A 123 15.74 10.99 -1.15
CA TYR A 123 15.29 11.95 -2.17
C TYR A 123 16.22 11.90 -3.40
N GLY A 124 15.77 12.50 -4.50
CA GLY A 124 16.52 12.49 -5.76
C GLY A 124 16.14 11.33 -6.66
N THR A 125 16.97 11.06 -7.67
CA THR A 125 16.68 10.04 -8.69
C THR A 125 17.09 8.66 -8.20
N GLY A 126 16.17 7.72 -8.30
CA GLY A 126 16.40 6.32 -7.99
C GLY A 126 15.57 5.40 -8.87
N THR A 127 15.67 4.11 -8.58
CA THR A 127 14.83 3.09 -9.19
C THR A 127 13.97 2.44 -8.13
N GLY A 128 12.92 1.75 -8.59
CA GLY A 128 12.12 0.92 -7.72
C GLY A 128 11.36 -0.15 -8.49
N VAL A 129 11.01 -1.20 -7.78
CA VAL A 129 10.15 -2.29 -8.23
C VAL A 129 9.11 -2.52 -7.15
N ALA A 130 7.85 -2.71 -7.54
CA ALA A 130 6.76 -3.05 -6.64
C ALA A 130 6.12 -4.39 -7.04
N ASP A 131 5.49 -5.03 -6.05
CA ASP A 131 4.70 -6.24 -6.20
C ASP A 131 3.69 -6.34 -5.07
N GLY A 132 2.46 -6.70 -5.43
CA GLY A 132 1.33 -6.67 -4.55
C GLY A 132 0.03 -6.87 -5.31
N TYR A 133 -1.08 -6.61 -4.63
CA TYR A 133 -2.41 -6.80 -5.17
C TYR A 133 -3.09 -5.46 -5.44
N TYR A 134 -3.46 -5.25 -6.70
CA TYR A 134 -3.96 -3.98 -7.21
C TYR A 134 -5.29 -4.18 -7.93
N LEU A 135 -6.34 -3.53 -7.44
CA LEU A 135 -7.67 -3.63 -8.02
C LEU A 135 -8.02 -2.30 -8.71
N MET A 136 -8.30 -2.35 -10.01
CA MET A 136 -8.90 -1.24 -10.73
C MET A 136 -10.42 -1.40 -10.70
N LEU A 137 -11.09 -0.62 -9.86
CA LEU A 137 -12.53 -0.60 -9.78
C LEU A 137 -13.11 0.13 -10.97
N ARG A 138 -14.13 -0.46 -11.59
CA ARG A 138 -14.98 0.27 -12.54
C ARG A 138 -15.61 1.47 -11.84
N PRO A 139 -15.95 2.54 -12.59
CA PRO A 139 -16.63 3.68 -12.01
C PRO A 139 -17.86 3.25 -11.21
N LEU A 140 -17.89 3.67 -9.95
CA LEU A 140 -19.04 3.44 -9.07
C LEU A 140 -20.17 4.40 -9.46
N PRO A 141 -21.44 4.04 -9.22
CA PRO A 141 -22.57 4.93 -9.43
C PRO A 141 -22.43 6.25 -8.63
N PRO A 142 -23.13 7.33 -9.02
CA PRO A 142 -23.22 8.53 -8.18
C PRO A 142 -23.77 8.22 -6.78
N GLY A 143 -23.16 8.80 -5.75
CA GLY A 143 -23.58 8.61 -4.35
C GLY A 143 -22.47 8.15 -3.40
N PRO A 144 -22.81 7.90 -2.13
CA PRO A 144 -21.88 7.39 -1.13
C PRO A 144 -21.61 5.89 -1.34
N HIS A 145 -20.35 5.49 -1.17
CA HIS A 145 -19.91 4.09 -1.23
C HIS A 145 -18.97 3.76 -0.07
N THR A 146 -19.01 2.50 0.36
CA THR A 146 -18.07 1.94 1.33
C THR A 146 -17.23 0.88 0.67
N ILE A 147 -15.91 1.02 0.75
CA ILE A 147 -14.95 0.00 0.30
C ILE A 147 -14.19 -0.47 1.53
N HIS A 148 -14.31 -1.75 1.88
CA HIS A 148 -13.62 -2.33 3.02
C HIS A 148 -12.64 -3.40 2.54
N TYR A 149 -11.35 -3.22 2.79
CA TYR A 149 -10.31 -4.10 2.30
C TYR A 149 -9.17 -4.28 3.29
N GLY A 150 -8.39 -5.34 3.09
CA GLY A 150 -7.27 -5.63 3.95
C GLY A 150 -6.72 -7.02 3.73
N GLY A 151 -6.01 -7.49 4.75
CA GLY A 151 -5.31 -8.77 4.76
C GLY A 151 -4.20 -8.76 5.80
N ARG A 152 -3.19 -9.61 5.62
CA ARG A 152 -2.01 -9.59 6.48
C ARG A 152 -0.70 -9.79 5.75
N PHE A 153 0.36 -9.22 6.30
CA PHE A 153 1.73 -9.61 6.02
C PHE A 153 2.19 -10.61 7.08
N HIS A 154 2.38 -11.87 6.68
CA HIS A 154 2.92 -12.94 7.50
C HIS A 154 4.41 -13.14 7.24
N TYR A 155 5.23 -12.37 7.94
CA TYR A 155 6.68 -12.48 7.80
C TYR A 155 7.21 -13.77 8.44
N LEU A 156 8.38 -14.22 8.00
CA LEU A 156 8.99 -15.47 8.44
C LEU A 156 10.30 -15.18 9.17
N ALA A 157 10.71 -16.14 10.00
CA ALA A 157 12.01 -16.07 10.68
C ALA A 157 13.14 -15.89 9.66
N GLY A 158 14.01 -14.91 9.91
CA GLY A 158 15.14 -14.59 9.04
C GLY A 158 14.90 -13.45 8.05
N ASP A 159 13.66 -13.02 7.82
CA ASP A 159 13.36 -11.87 6.94
C ASP A 159 14.03 -10.58 7.37
N PHE A 160 14.09 -10.37 8.69
CA PHE A 160 14.67 -9.19 9.32
C PHE A 160 16.07 -9.45 9.89
N GLY A 161 16.63 -10.63 9.65
CA GLY A 161 17.92 -11.06 10.17
C GLY A 161 17.83 -12.06 11.34
N PRO A 162 18.98 -12.59 11.79
CA PRO A 162 19.03 -13.65 12.80
C PRO A 162 18.48 -13.18 14.16
N GLY A 163 17.66 -14.03 14.80
CA GLY A 163 17.16 -13.78 16.16
C GLY A 163 16.07 -12.72 16.28
N ILE A 164 15.61 -12.13 15.16
CA ILE A 164 14.47 -11.21 15.16
C ILE A 164 13.19 -12.03 14.96
N PRO A 165 12.26 -12.02 15.93
CA PRO A 165 10.95 -12.64 15.76
C PRO A 165 10.22 -12.02 14.58
N PRO A 166 9.60 -12.81 13.70
CA PRO A 166 8.84 -12.26 12.60
C PRO A 166 7.62 -11.49 13.13
N PRO A 167 7.43 -10.21 12.76
CA PRO A 167 6.19 -9.51 13.02
C PRO A 167 5.06 -10.02 12.13
N ASP A 168 3.84 -10.01 12.64
CA ASP A 168 2.63 -10.08 11.81
C ASP A 168 1.99 -8.70 11.73
N TYR A 169 1.56 -8.30 10.54
CA TYR A 169 0.82 -7.06 10.34
C TYR A 169 -0.54 -7.37 9.73
N ALA A 170 -1.61 -7.12 10.48
CA ALA A 170 -2.97 -7.16 9.98
C ALA A 170 -3.39 -5.75 9.55
N VAL A 171 -3.93 -5.65 8.34
CA VAL A 171 -4.43 -4.42 7.72
C VAL A 171 -5.93 -4.57 7.55
N ASP A 172 -6.67 -3.57 8.01
CA ASP A 172 -8.13 -3.50 7.91
C ASP A 172 -8.54 -2.04 7.64
N VAL A 173 -8.94 -1.75 6.41
CA VAL A 173 -9.16 -0.38 5.93
C VAL A 173 -10.58 -0.23 5.43
N THR A 174 -11.27 0.80 5.92
CA THR A 174 -12.56 1.23 5.36
C THR A 174 -12.39 2.59 4.69
N LEU A 175 -12.66 2.64 3.38
CA LEU A 175 -12.76 3.88 2.62
C LEU A 175 -14.23 4.26 2.47
N LEU A 176 -14.55 5.48 2.92
CA LEU A 176 -15.83 6.12 2.70
C LEU A 176 -15.66 7.14 1.58
N VAL A 177 -16.15 6.81 0.39
CA VAL A 177 -16.03 7.68 -0.78
C VAL A 177 -17.40 8.18 -1.22
N THR A 178 -17.43 9.36 -1.84
CA THR A 178 -18.64 9.89 -2.49
C THR A 178 -18.34 10.11 -3.96
N ILE A 179 -19.11 9.51 -4.84
CA ILE A 179 -19.06 9.77 -6.28
C ILE A 179 -20.02 10.91 -6.61
N GLY A 180 -19.53 11.87 -7.39
CA GLY A 180 -20.30 13.01 -7.87
C GLY A 180 -21.41 12.61 -8.84
N PRO A 181 -22.32 13.55 -9.13
CA PRO A 181 -23.33 13.37 -10.17
C PRO A 181 -22.73 13.24 -11.57
#